data_AF-A0A2N9P857-F1
#
_entry.id   AF-A0A2N9P857-F1
#
_cell.length_a   1.000
_cell.length_b   1.000
_cell.length_c   1.000
_cell.angle_alpha   90.00
_cell.angle_beta   90.00
_cell.angle_gamma   90.00
#
_symmetry.space_group_name_H-M   'P 1'
#
loop_
_entity.id
_entity.type
_entity.pdbx_description
1 polymer ?
#
loop_
_entity_poly.entity_id
_entity_poly.type
_entity_poly.pdbx_seq_one_letter_code
_entity_poly.pdbx_strand_id
1 'polypeptide(L)'
;MYKILFLLFSITCFGQNNFETDTNSKIAFADSQLEAESIAIRDIKNNNISIFIENNPSPIIYSSDKDFEKKFNIKFILQGCTSSKYAVNYNYIIFNFFLKTFDK
;
A
#
# COMPACT_ATOMS: atom_id res chain seq x y z
N MET A 1 37.69 0.16 -43.76
CA MET A 1 37.53 -0.40 -42.39
C MET A 1 36.20 0.09 -41.83
N TYR A 2 35.17 -0.76 -41.79
CA TYR A 2 33.86 -0.39 -41.26
C TYR A 2 33.86 -0.55 -39.73
N LYS A 3 33.64 0.54 -38.99
CA LYS A 3 33.36 0.49 -37.56
C LYS A 3 31.89 0.16 -37.37
N ILE A 4 31.60 -1.07 -36.97
CA ILE A 4 30.28 -1.48 -36.49
C ILE A 4 30.16 -1.04 -35.03
N LEU A 5 29.27 -0.08 -34.78
CA LEU A 5 28.93 0.41 -33.45
C LEU A 5 27.82 -0.47 -32.87
N PHE A 6 28.17 -1.32 -31.91
CA PHE A 6 27.20 -2.11 -31.15
C PHE A 6 26.45 -1.20 -30.16
N LEU A 7 25.18 -0.91 -30.46
CA LEU A 7 24.24 -0.28 -29.52
C LEU A 7 23.52 -1.39 -28.75
N LEU A 8 24.02 -1.73 -27.56
CA LEU A 8 23.37 -2.64 -26.64
C LEU A 8 22.33 -1.87 -25.81
N PHE A 9 21.10 -1.77 -26.31
CA PHE A 9 19.94 -1.39 -25.49
C PHE A 9 19.42 -2.64 -24.77
N SER A 10 19.98 -2.93 -23.60
CA SER A 10 19.39 -3.89 -22.66
C SER A 10 19.11 -3.18 -21.34
N ILE A 11 18.03 -2.41 -21.30
CA ILE A 11 17.43 -1.96 -20.04
C ILE A 11 16.11 -2.71 -19.89
N THR A 12 16.17 -3.99 -19.57
CA THR A 12 15.06 -4.64 -18.88
C THR A 12 15.32 -4.49 -17.39
N CYS A 13 14.94 -3.34 -16.85
CA CYS A 13 14.90 -3.16 -15.40
C CYS A 13 13.68 -3.93 -14.89
N PHE A 14 13.88 -5.15 -14.40
CA PHE A 14 12.89 -5.79 -13.53
C PHE A 14 12.92 -5.04 -12.21
N GLY A 15 12.04 -4.04 -12.07
CA GLY A 15 11.80 -3.38 -10.81
C GLY A 15 11.22 -4.38 -9.83
N GLN A 16 11.94 -4.64 -8.75
CA GLN A 16 11.44 -5.47 -7.65
C GLN A 16 10.27 -4.72 -7.01
N ASN A 17 9.04 -5.19 -7.25
CA ASN A 17 7.85 -4.57 -6.67
C ASN A 17 7.79 -4.95 -5.19
N ASN A 18 8.22 -4.04 -4.32
CA ASN A 18 8.02 -4.15 -2.89
C ASN A 18 6.91 -3.17 -2.47
N PHE A 19 6.09 -3.56 -1.49
CA PHE A 19 5.25 -2.59 -0.80
C PHE A 19 6.15 -1.64 -0.01
N GLU A 20 5.68 -0.41 0.18
CA GLU A 20 6.33 0.50 1.12
C GLU A 20 6.25 -0.14 2.51
N THR A 21 7.41 -0.43 3.10
CA THR A 21 7.53 -0.84 4.49
C THR A 21 7.59 0.42 5.35
N ASP A 22 6.54 0.70 6.10
CA ASP A 22 6.53 1.81 7.03
C ASP A 22 6.89 1.30 8.43
N THR A 23 8.15 1.48 8.82
CA THR A 23 8.63 1.20 10.18
C THR A 23 7.96 2.09 11.24
N ASN A 24 7.28 3.16 10.84
CA ASN A 24 6.56 4.11 11.68
C ASN A 24 5.13 4.35 11.16
N SER A 25 4.42 3.29 10.79
CA SER A 25 3.06 3.47 10.29
C SER A 25 2.23 4.27 11.28
N LYS A 26 1.54 5.30 10.80
CA LYS A 26 0.59 6.11 11.59
C LYS A 26 -0.39 5.28 12.42
N ILE A 27 -0.64 4.03 12.00
CA ILE A 27 -1.48 3.06 12.69
C ILE A 27 -0.73 2.19 13.71
N ALA A 28 0.60 2.00 13.57
CA ALA A 28 1.45 1.26 14.51
C ALA A 28 1.37 1.80 15.94
N PHE A 29 1.14 3.11 16.07
CA PHE A 29 1.04 3.80 17.36
C PHE A 29 -0.41 4.04 17.82
N ALA A 30 -1.42 3.53 17.11
CA ALA A 30 -2.78 3.64 17.58
C ALA A 30 -2.96 2.78 18.83
N ASP A 31 -3.41 3.39 19.92
CA ASP A 31 -3.58 2.73 21.22
C ASP A 31 -4.99 2.18 21.42
N SER A 32 -5.91 2.50 20.50
CA SER A 32 -7.29 2.04 20.54
C SER A 32 -7.93 1.87 19.16
N GLN A 33 -9.01 1.09 19.11
CA GLN A 33 -9.86 0.98 17.94
C GLN A 33 -10.42 2.34 17.49
N LEU A 34 -10.89 3.17 18.44
CA LEU A 34 -11.47 4.48 18.13
C LEU A 34 -10.46 5.42 17.48
N GLU A 35 -9.20 5.35 17.91
CA GLU A 35 -8.12 6.11 17.31
C GLU A 35 -7.84 5.66 15.88
N ALA A 36 -7.72 4.34 15.65
CA ALA A 36 -7.55 3.76 14.33
C ALA A 36 -8.66 4.17 13.35
N GLU A 37 -9.92 4.10 13.78
CA GLU A 37 -11.07 4.54 12.98
C GLU A 37 -11.04 6.05 12.70
N SER A 38 -10.65 6.86 13.70
CA SER A 38 -10.51 8.31 13.55
C SER A 38 -9.40 8.69 12.56
N ILE A 39 -8.29 7.95 12.54
CA ILE A 39 -7.22 8.10 11.56
C ILE A 39 -7.74 7.74 10.16
N ALA A 40 -8.50 6.65 10.00
CA ALA A 40 -9.10 6.27 8.72
C ALA A 40 -10.02 7.35 8.16
N ILE A 41 -10.91 7.91 8.99
CA ILE A 41 -11.80 9.01 8.59
C ILE A 41 -11.01 10.24 8.14
N ARG A 42 -9.92 10.59 8.84
CA ARG A 42 -9.05 11.70 8.48
C ARG A 42 -8.37 11.48 7.14
N ASP A 43 -7.86 10.27 6.91
CA ASP A 43 -7.18 9.90 5.67
C ASP A 43 -8.13 9.89 4.46
N ILE A 44 -9.37 9.41 4.64
CA ILE A 44 -10.41 9.50 3.61
C ILE A 44 -10.64 10.97 3.23
N LYS A 45 -10.83 11.85 4.23
CA LYS A 45 -11.06 13.29 3.99
C LYS A 45 -9.89 13.96 3.27
N ASN A 46 -8.68 13.53 3.55
CA ASN A 46 -7.45 14.08 2.97
C ASN A 46 -7.02 13.37 1.68
N ASN A 47 -7.78 12.39 1.18
CA ASN A 47 -7.41 11.55 0.04
C ASN A 47 -6.01 10.92 0.18
N ASN A 48 -5.65 10.51 1.40
CA ASN A 48 -4.36 9.88 1.76
C ASN A 48 -4.60 8.48 2.33
N ILE A 49 -5.22 7.63 1.52
CA ILE A 49 -5.72 6.33 1.95
C ILE A 49 -4.59 5.29 1.88
N SER A 50 -4.47 4.51 2.95
CA SER A 50 -3.58 3.35 3.01
C SER A 50 -4.39 2.06 3.16
N ILE A 51 -3.81 0.93 2.83
CA ILE A 51 -4.30 -0.40 3.22
C ILE A 51 -3.13 -1.12 3.88
N PHE A 52 -3.29 -1.44 5.16
CA PHE A 52 -2.22 -2.07 5.94
C PHE A 52 -2.26 -3.58 5.76
N ILE A 53 -1.13 -4.17 5.38
CA ILE A 53 -0.95 -5.60 5.15
C ILE A 53 -0.11 -6.16 6.30
N GLU A 54 -0.55 -7.26 6.90
CA GLU A 54 0.26 -7.98 7.89
C GLU A 54 1.45 -8.67 7.22
N ASN A 55 2.62 -8.60 7.85
CA ASN A 55 3.87 -9.11 7.29
C ASN A 55 4.17 -10.57 7.70
N ASN A 56 3.14 -11.38 7.96
CA ASN A 56 3.34 -12.76 8.37
C ASN A 56 2.31 -13.72 7.79
N PRO A 57 2.70 -14.61 6.85
CA PRO A 57 3.99 -14.66 6.15
C PRO A 57 4.18 -13.46 5.18
N SER A 58 5.42 -13.23 4.70
CA SER A 58 5.70 -12.16 3.73
C SER A 58 4.73 -12.24 2.55
N PRO A 59 3.98 -11.18 2.23
CA PRO A 59 2.94 -11.24 1.21
C PRO A 59 3.54 -11.39 -0.17
N ILE A 60 2.82 -12.11 -1.04
CA ILE A 60 3.11 -12.16 -2.48
C ILE A 60 2.60 -10.85 -3.08
N ILE A 61 3.46 -10.19 -3.84
CA ILE A 61 3.15 -8.92 -4.50
C ILE A 61 2.89 -9.19 -5.98
N TYR A 62 1.70 -8.83 -6.44
CA TYR A 62 1.30 -8.95 -7.84
C TYR A 62 1.48 -7.61 -8.56
N SER A 63 1.72 -7.65 -9.87
CA SER A 63 1.74 -6.42 -10.70
C SER A 63 0.39 -5.68 -10.64
N SER A 64 -0.71 -6.43 -10.54
CA SER A 64 -2.06 -5.88 -10.38
C SER A 64 -2.23 -5.03 -9.12
N ASP A 65 -1.40 -5.23 -8.10
CA ASP A 65 -1.49 -4.44 -6.85
C ASP A 65 -1.09 -2.99 -7.12
N LYS A 66 -0.08 -2.76 -7.96
CA LYS A 66 0.32 -1.41 -8.40
C LYS A 66 -0.73 -0.75 -9.29
N ASP A 67 -1.38 -1.52 -10.14
CA ASP A 67 -2.51 -1.02 -10.93
C ASP A 67 -3.69 -0.62 -10.04
N PHE A 68 -3.95 -1.40 -8.98
CA PHE A 68 -4.98 -1.11 -7.99
C PHE A 68 -4.65 0.16 -7.18
N GLU A 69 -3.42 0.29 -6.67
CA GLU A 69 -2.92 1.50 -6.00
C GLU A 69 -3.19 2.75 -6.83
N LYS A 70 -2.81 2.70 -8.11
CA LYS A 70 -2.98 3.82 -9.04
C LYS A 70 -4.45 4.11 -9.36
N LYS A 71 -5.26 3.06 -9.59
CA LYS A 71 -6.67 3.20 -9.96
C LYS A 71 -7.50 3.86 -8.86
N PHE A 72 -7.24 3.49 -7.60
CA PHE A 72 -8.02 3.97 -6.45
C PHE A 72 -7.30 5.03 -5.61
N ASN A 73 -6.10 5.45 -6.04
CA ASN A 73 -5.25 6.38 -5.31
C ASN A 73 -5.02 5.96 -3.85
N ILE A 74 -4.64 4.69 -3.66
CA ILE A 74 -4.31 4.11 -2.35
C ILE A 74 -2.87 3.61 -2.32
N LYS A 75 -2.35 3.41 -1.12
CA LYS A 75 -1.06 2.73 -0.90
C LYS A 75 -1.22 1.48 -0.06
N PHE A 76 -0.69 0.36 -0.52
CA PHE A 76 -0.49 -0.81 0.32
C PHE A 76 0.77 -0.63 1.17
N ILE A 77 0.59 -0.72 2.48
CA ILE A 77 1.66 -0.54 3.46
C ILE A 77 1.88 -1.86 4.18
N LEU A 78 3.07 -2.41 4.06
CA LEU A 78 3.45 -3.60 4.79
C LEU A 78 3.79 -3.21 6.22
N GLN A 79 3.07 -3.78 7.19
CA GLN A 79 3.34 -3.52 8.61
C GLN A 79 4.69 -4.14 8.99
N GLY A 80 5.57 -3.34 9.61
CA GLY A 80 6.88 -3.79 10.07
C GLY A 80 6.81 -4.72 11.30
N CYS A 81 7.94 -4.86 12.01
CA CYS A 81 8.04 -5.71 13.21
C CYS A 81 7.02 -5.36 14.32
N THR A 82 6.57 -4.11 14.37
CA THR A 82 5.54 -3.65 15.29
C THR A 82 4.22 -3.49 14.53
N SER A 83 3.49 -4.59 14.36
CA SER A 83 2.16 -4.56 13.74
C SER A 83 1.13 -3.99 14.71
N SER A 84 0.29 -3.06 14.22
CA SER A 84 -0.86 -2.60 14.98
C SER A 84 -1.97 -3.64 14.94
N LYS A 85 -2.43 -4.07 16.11
CA LYS A 85 -3.65 -4.89 16.22
C LYS A 85 -4.92 -4.14 15.77
N TYR A 86 -4.87 -2.82 15.64
CA TYR A 86 -6.00 -1.98 15.23
C TYR A 86 -5.97 -1.61 13.73
N ALA A 87 -4.96 -2.07 12.98
CA ALA A 87 -4.91 -1.89 11.53
C ALA A 87 -6.14 -2.48 10.81
N VAL A 88 -6.70 -3.57 11.35
CA VAL A 88 -7.95 -4.17 10.86
C VAL A 88 -9.13 -3.21 10.95
N ASN A 89 -9.24 -2.43 12.04
CA ASN A 89 -10.31 -1.45 12.23
C ASN A 89 -10.18 -0.29 11.24
N TYR A 90 -8.95 0.19 11.05
CA TYR A 90 -8.67 1.19 10.01
C TYR A 90 -9.07 0.67 8.62
N ASN A 91 -8.58 -0.52 8.24
CA ASN A 91 -8.86 -1.12 6.94
C ASN A 91 -10.36 -1.34 6.72
N TYR A 92 -11.10 -1.74 7.76
CA TYR A 92 -12.55 -1.92 7.70
C TYR A 92 -13.28 -0.63 7.32
N ILE A 93 -12.89 0.51 7.89
CA ILE A 93 -13.48 1.81 7.53
C ILE A 93 -13.16 2.17 6.08
N ILE A 94 -11.90 1.95 5.64
CA ILE A 94 -11.48 2.20 4.26
C ILE A 94 -12.26 1.33 3.26
N PHE A 95 -12.41 0.03 3.51
CA PHE A 95 -13.15 -0.86 2.62
C PHE A 95 -14.63 -0.50 2.56
N ASN A 96 -15.26 -0.14 3.69
CA ASN A 96 -16.64 0.34 3.67
C ASN A 96 -16.81 1.63 2.87
N PHE A 97 -15.85 2.54 2.93
CA PHE A 97 -15.84 3.73 2.09
C PHE A 97 -15.76 3.36 0.60
N PHE A 98 -14.89 2.42 0.24
CA PHE A 98 -14.77 1.94 -1.14
C PHE A 98 -16.05 1.26 -1.63
N LEU A 99 -16.63 0.35 -0.86
CA LEU A 99 -17.91 -0.30 -1.21
C LEU A 99 -19.00 0.74 -1.46
N LYS A 100 -19.18 1.70 -0.55
CA LYS A 100 -20.20 2.75 -0.73
C LYS A 100 -19.95 3.67 -1.94
N THR A 101 -18.69 3.85 -2.33
CA THR A 101 -18.31 4.79 -3.39
C THR A 101 -18.37 4.14 -4.77
N PHE A 102 -18.01 2.86 -4.88
CA PHE A 102 -17.79 2.18 -6.16
C PHE A 102 -18.75 1.01 -6.44
N ASP A 103 -19.41 0.46 -5.42
CA ASP A 103 -20.40 -0.62 -5.58
C ASP A 103 -21.78 0.01 -5.84
N LYS A 104 -22.00 0.44 -7.08
CA LYS A 104 -23.28 0.97 -7.59
C LYS A 104 -24.07 -0.08 -8.35
#